data_AF-A0A6P8X4R7-F1
#
_entry.id   AF-A0A6P8X4R7-F1
#
_cell.length_a   1.000
_cell.length_b   1.000
_cell.length_c   1.000
_cell.angle_alpha   90.00
_cell.angle_beta   90.00
_cell.angle_gamma   90.00
#
_symmetry.space_group_name_H-M   'P 1'
#
loop_
_entity.id
_entity.type
_entity.pdbx_description
1 polymer ?
#
loop_
_entity_poly.entity_id
_entity_poly.type
_entity_poly.pdbx_seq_one_letter_code
_entity_poly.pdbx_strand_id
1 'polypeptide(L)'
;MFAKQIVGLLLCLGCYLLVSGGIVKDSQDEQPNSDSTLELVTLLFRHGPRTPVNTYPKDPYLNETYEPYGWGQLTNGGKLELYKIGKQLRKRYRQFLPAYYRPDTVHAQSTESSRTMASLQMVLAGMFPPENTPMEWNKKLNWQPIPIVTEPEKTDLRLRQKVPCPRYYEAVWEVMHTPEVVALHEANAQLMKELHELTGFNVTYSHHVTDIYISLQTQLAYGLEVPEWAKDYFPEKMRPLATKSYTYDAYTDEMKKLKGGYFLADLYKQLQAKIAGELKPADRKFFIYCAHDWTVANVLSALDVWGTQMPRFSALIAFELHKRKDTGEYFVEIYFQNDPSKEPKLLQVPGCDKQCPVAKLVELSKNVLPDAPYEQMCVAKGTSDGTIITYH
;
A
#
# COMPACT_ATOMS: atom_id res chain seq x y z
N MET A 1 -8.83 -40.68 -74.27
CA MET A 1 -10.28 -40.44 -74.48
C MET A 1 -10.65 -39.20 -73.68
N PHE A 2 -10.57 -38.01 -74.29
CA PHE A 2 -11.72 -37.26 -74.83
C PHE A 2 -12.83 -37.04 -73.79
N ALA A 3 -12.91 -35.87 -73.13
CA ALA A 3 -13.54 -34.59 -73.55
C ALA A 3 -14.89 -34.44 -72.80
N LYS A 4 -15.43 -33.29 -72.32
CA LYS A 4 -15.52 -31.88 -72.75
C LYS A 4 -15.90 -31.03 -71.50
N GLN A 5 -15.25 -29.89 -71.25
CA GLN A 5 -15.74 -28.50 -71.47
C GLN A 5 -17.07 -28.12 -70.81
N ILE A 6 -17.08 -27.02 -70.04
CA ILE A 6 -17.77 -25.73 -70.38
C ILE A 6 -17.31 -24.62 -69.42
N VAL A 7 -17.02 -23.46 -70.00
CA VAL A 7 -16.74 -22.15 -69.38
C VAL A 7 -18.06 -21.44 -69.11
N GLY A 8 -18.19 -20.74 -67.98
CA GLY A 8 -19.36 -19.89 -67.68
C GLY A 8 -19.07 -18.82 -66.63
N LEU A 9 -19.05 -17.58 -67.09
CA LEU A 9 -18.92 -16.30 -66.39
C LEU A 9 -20.07 -16.06 -65.37
N LEU A 10 -19.82 -15.35 -64.25
CA LEU A 10 -20.53 -14.14 -63.79
C LEU A 10 -20.51 -13.91 -62.26
N LEU A 11 -20.11 -12.67 -61.91
CA LEU A 11 -20.55 -11.82 -60.81
C LEU A 11 -20.30 -12.26 -59.36
N CYS A 12 -19.33 -11.59 -58.72
CA CYS A 12 -19.55 -11.08 -57.37
C CYS A 12 -18.98 -9.66 -57.26
N LEU A 13 -19.87 -8.74 -56.90
CA LEU A 13 -19.66 -7.31 -56.73
C LEU A 13 -18.51 -7.01 -55.76
N GLY A 14 -17.73 -6.00 -56.10
CA GLY A 14 -16.79 -5.37 -55.19
C GLY A 14 -17.53 -4.62 -54.08
N CYS A 15 -17.17 -4.93 -52.84
CA CYS A 15 -17.26 -4.00 -51.73
C CYS A 15 -15.84 -3.57 -51.37
N TYR A 16 -15.49 -2.33 -51.76
CA TYR A 16 -14.39 -1.60 -51.18
C TYR A 16 -14.66 -1.41 -49.69
N LEU A 17 -14.01 -2.19 -48.84
CA LEU A 17 -13.84 -1.84 -47.43
C LEU A 17 -12.59 -0.98 -47.33
N LEU A 18 -12.81 0.33 -47.23
CA LEU A 18 -11.81 1.29 -46.78
C LEU A 18 -11.38 0.87 -45.36
N VAL A 19 -10.21 0.23 -45.26
CA VAL A 19 -9.50 0.10 -43.99
C VAL A 19 -8.98 1.50 -43.67
N SER A 20 -9.78 2.27 -42.95
CA SER A 20 -9.28 3.46 -42.26
C SER A 20 -8.24 2.97 -41.25
N GLY A 21 -6.97 3.17 -41.58
CA GLY A 21 -5.87 2.98 -40.65
C GLY A 21 -6.09 3.86 -39.44
N GLY A 22 -6.60 3.27 -38.37
CA GLY A 22 -6.63 3.89 -37.06
C GLY A 22 -5.18 4.05 -36.61
N ILE A 23 -4.66 5.26 -36.75
CA ILE A 23 -3.50 5.72 -36.00
C ILE A 23 -3.87 5.52 -34.54
N VAL A 24 -3.29 4.51 -33.91
CA VAL A 24 -3.23 4.42 -32.46
C VAL A 24 -2.50 5.68 -32.04
N LYS A 25 -3.25 6.67 -31.54
CA LYS A 25 -2.67 7.80 -30.84
C LYS A 25 -1.99 7.20 -29.63
N ASP A 26 -0.67 7.11 -29.73
CA ASP A 26 0.20 6.95 -28.58
C ASP A 26 -0.29 7.97 -27.55
N SER A 27 -0.63 7.47 -26.36
CA SER A 27 -0.98 8.31 -25.22
C SER A 27 0.12 9.35 -25.11
N GLN A 28 -0.26 10.63 -25.16
CA GLN A 28 0.68 11.73 -25.02
C GLN A 28 1.58 11.45 -23.83
N ASP A 29 2.86 11.19 -24.10
CA ASP A 29 3.92 11.36 -23.11
C ASP A 29 3.73 12.79 -22.60
N GLU A 30 3.22 12.94 -21.37
CA GLU A 30 3.33 14.20 -20.65
C GLU A 30 4.80 14.59 -20.71
N GLN A 31 5.08 15.71 -21.38
CA GLN A 31 6.43 16.24 -21.39
C GLN A 31 6.92 16.36 -19.94
N PRO A 32 8.16 15.95 -19.62
CA PRO A 32 8.69 16.11 -18.28
C PRO A 32 8.56 17.59 -17.93
N ASN A 33 7.78 17.88 -16.89
CA ASN A 33 7.54 19.23 -16.41
C ASN A 33 8.90 19.92 -16.27
N SER A 34 9.19 20.89 -17.15
CA SER A 34 10.57 21.33 -17.41
C SER A 34 11.17 22.13 -16.26
N ASP A 35 10.38 22.43 -15.23
CA ASP A 35 10.65 23.51 -14.29
C ASP A 35 11.23 23.02 -12.96
N SER A 36 11.35 21.69 -12.76
CA SER A 36 11.99 21.09 -11.60
C SER A 36 12.87 19.87 -11.95
N THR A 37 13.65 19.42 -10.97
CA THR A 37 14.40 18.15 -11.00
C THR A 37 13.98 17.26 -9.84
N LEU A 38 13.82 15.95 -10.10
CA LEU A 38 13.56 14.95 -9.07
C LEU A 38 14.86 14.61 -8.34
N GLU A 39 14.86 14.67 -7.01
CA GLU A 39 16.06 14.60 -6.17
C GLU A 39 16.11 13.35 -5.28
N LEU A 40 14.96 12.94 -4.74
CA LEU A 40 14.82 11.77 -3.87
C LEU A 40 13.40 11.21 -3.96
N VAL A 41 13.27 9.88 -3.94
CA VAL A 41 11.97 9.20 -3.86
C VAL A 41 11.95 8.33 -2.61
N THR A 42 10.91 8.48 -1.80
CA THR A 42 10.55 7.54 -0.74
C THR A 42 9.25 6.85 -1.08
N LEU A 43 9.27 5.53 -1.17
CA LEU A 43 8.14 4.70 -1.55
C LEU A 43 7.74 3.79 -0.38
N LEU A 44 6.46 3.81 -0.02
CA LEU A 44 5.88 2.92 0.99
C LEU A 44 4.74 2.14 0.35
N PHE A 45 4.76 0.82 0.44
CA PHE A 45 3.68 -0.01 -0.11
C PHE A 45 3.30 -1.17 0.81
N ARG A 46 2.02 -1.56 0.74
CA ARG A 46 1.50 -2.76 1.41
C ARG A 46 1.99 -4.01 0.67
N HIS A 47 2.25 -5.09 1.40
CA HIS A 47 2.46 -6.40 0.77
C HIS A 47 1.33 -6.79 -0.21
N GLY A 48 1.65 -7.75 -1.10
CA GLY A 48 0.69 -8.24 -2.09
C GLY A 48 -0.39 -9.18 -1.52
N PRO A 49 -1.28 -9.66 -2.40
CA PRO A 49 -2.29 -10.67 -2.09
C PRO A 49 -1.70 -11.90 -1.38
N ARG A 50 -2.35 -12.30 -0.29
CA ARG A 50 -1.89 -13.36 0.61
C ARG A 50 -3.03 -14.28 1.03
N THR A 51 -2.66 -15.43 1.58
CA THR A 51 -3.57 -16.27 2.37
C THR A 51 -3.99 -15.55 3.68
N PRO A 52 -5.08 -15.98 4.33
CA PRO A 52 -5.50 -15.42 5.62
C PRO A 52 -4.40 -15.57 6.68
N VAL A 53 -4.34 -14.66 7.67
CA VAL A 53 -3.39 -14.75 8.81
C VAL A 53 -4.03 -15.40 10.03
N ASN A 54 -5.36 -15.38 10.07
CA ASN A 54 -6.26 -15.99 11.05
C ASN A 54 -7.64 -16.10 10.38
N THR A 55 -8.63 -16.63 11.09
CA THR A 55 -10.02 -16.68 10.65
C THR A 55 -11.00 -16.72 11.83
N TYR A 56 -12.29 -16.83 11.55
CA TYR A 56 -13.38 -16.86 12.54
C TYR A 56 -13.81 -18.27 12.96
N PRO A 57 -14.37 -18.46 14.18
CA PRO A 57 -14.68 -19.79 14.73
C PRO A 57 -15.56 -20.70 13.87
N LYS A 58 -16.53 -20.14 13.14
CA LYS A 58 -17.44 -20.90 12.26
C LYS A 58 -17.03 -20.88 10.79
N ASP A 59 -15.78 -20.55 10.49
CA ASP A 59 -15.27 -20.58 9.12
C ASP A 59 -15.26 -22.03 8.59
N PRO A 60 -15.92 -22.34 7.45
CA PRO A 60 -15.79 -23.67 6.85
C PRO A 60 -14.35 -24.04 6.50
N TYR A 61 -13.47 -23.04 6.35
CA TYR A 61 -12.04 -23.23 6.08
C TYR A 61 -11.16 -23.11 7.34
N LEU A 62 -11.74 -23.28 8.55
CA LEU A 62 -11.00 -23.21 9.81
C LEU A 62 -9.78 -24.14 9.85
N ASN A 63 -9.91 -25.32 9.25
CA ASN A 63 -8.83 -26.34 9.18
C ASN A 63 -8.08 -26.33 7.84
N GLU A 64 -8.31 -25.34 6.98
CA GLU A 64 -7.54 -25.21 5.74
C GLU A 64 -6.07 -24.90 6.08
N THR A 65 -5.17 -25.60 5.40
CA THR A 65 -3.73 -25.46 5.55
C THR A 65 -3.17 -24.37 4.65
N TYR A 66 -3.89 -24.03 3.57
CA TYR A 66 -3.50 -23.12 2.50
C TYR A 66 -2.23 -23.58 1.76
N GLU A 67 -2.06 -24.89 1.61
CA GLU A 67 -0.97 -25.51 0.82
C GLU A 67 -0.97 -24.96 -0.63
N PRO A 68 0.19 -24.67 -1.24
CA PRO A 68 1.56 -24.85 -0.75
C PRO A 68 2.15 -23.65 -0.01
N TYR A 69 1.33 -22.66 0.35
CA TYR A 69 1.82 -21.41 0.92
C TYR A 69 1.83 -21.45 2.45
N GLY A 70 0.79 -22.00 3.07
CA GLY A 70 0.54 -21.83 4.50
C GLY A 70 -0.14 -20.51 4.83
N TRP A 71 -0.43 -20.30 6.12
CA TRP A 71 -1.10 -19.11 6.63
C TRP A 71 -0.25 -17.83 6.51
N GLY A 72 -0.89 -16.73 6.15
CA GLY A 72 -0.32 -15.40 6.08
C GLY A 72 0.75 -15.18 5.02
N GLN A 73 0.85 -16.08 4.03
CA GLN A 73 1.91 -16.09 3.01
C GLN A 73 1.44 -15.51 1.67
N LEU A 74 2.40 -14.95 0.93
CA LEU A 74 2.18 -14.35 -0.38
C LEU A 74 1.84 -15.43 -1.43
N THR A 75 0.73 -15.27 -2.15
CA THR A 75 0.31 -16.21 -3.19
C THR A 75 1.07 -15.99 -4.50
N ASN A 76 1.01 -16.93 -5.45
CA ASN A 76 1.62 -16.73 -6.76
C ASN A 76 0.98 -15.57 -7.55
N GLY A 77 -0.34 -15.36 -7.40
CA GLY A 77 -1.02 -14.18 -7.94
C GLY A 77 -0.43 -12.89 -7.37
N GLY A 78 -0.18 -12.85 -6.05
CA GLY A 78 0.43 -11.70 -5.41
C GLY A 78 1.87 -11.45 -5.84
N LYS A 79 2.68 -12.51 -6.01
CA LYS A 79 4.04 -12.39 -6.58
C LYS A 79 4.03 -11.75 -7.96
N LEU A 80 3.13 -12.19 -8.84
CA LEU A 80 3.00 -11.65 -10.20
C LEU A 80 2.54 -10.18 -10.20
N GLU A 81 1.57 -9.83 -9.35
CA GLU A 81 1.10 -8.44 -9.21
C GLU A 81 2.25 -7.51 -8.80
N LEU A 82 3.00 -7.88 -7.76
CA LEU A 82 4.13 -7.10 -7.26
C LEU A 82 5.29 -6.99 -8.26
N TYR A 83 5.57 -8.06 -9.01
CA TYR A 83 6.56 -8.02 -10.09
C TYR A 83 6.16 -7.04 -11.20
N LYS A 84 4.87 -6.98 -11.54
CA LYS A 84 4.35 -5.99 -12.50
C LYS A 84 4.47 -4.57 -11.97
N ILE A 85 4.17 -4.35 -10.69
CA ILE A 85 4.36 -3.04 -10.03
C ILE A 85 5.84 -2.64 -10.07
N GLY A 86 6.78 -3.55 -9.80
CA GLY A 86 8.21 -3.29 -9.95
C GLY A 86 8.58 -2.80 -11.36
N LYS A 87 8.01 -3.43 -12.40
CA LYS A 87 8.20 -2.98 -13.79
C LYS A 87 7.60 -1.60 -14.07
N GLN A 88 6.42 -1.30 -13.51
CA GLN A 88 5.80 0.03 -13.63
C GLN A 88 6.67 1.10 -12.95
N LEU A 89 7.18 0.84 -11.75
CA LEU A 89 8.09 1.75 -11.04
C LEU A 89 9.40 1.95 -11.80
N ARG A 90 9.96 0.91 -12.40
CA ARG A 90 11.13 1.03 -13.28
C ARG A 90 10.87 1.94 -14.47
N LYS A 91 9.69 1.83 -15.08
CA LYS A 91 9.28 2.71 -16.18
C LYS A 91 9.17 4.16 -15.70
N ARG A 92 8.44 4.41 -14.60
CA ARG A 92 8.23 5.74 -14.02
C ARG A 92 9.55 6.45 -13.69
N TYR A 93 10.47 5.75 -13.03
CA TYR A 93 11.73 6.34 -12.55
C TYR A 93 12.93 6.07 -13.47
N ARG A 94 12.71 5.71 -14.73
CA ARG A 94 13.77 5.30 -15.66
C ARG A 94 14.86 6.36 -15.85
N GLN A 95 14.47 7.63 -15.94
CA GLN A 95 15.40 8.75 -16.14
C GLN A 95 16.11 9.15 -14.83
N PHE A 96 15.50 8.85 -13.69
CA PHE A 96 16.01 9.23 -12.37
C PHE A 96 16.98 8.19 -11.79
N LEU A 97 16.65 6.90 -11.93
CA LEU A 97 17.44 5.78 -11.46
C LEU A 97 18.52 5.37 -12.47
N PRO A 98 19.68 4.83 -12.02
CA PRO A 98 20.70 4.29 -12.90
C PRO A 98 20.17 3.13 -13.76
N ALA A 99 20.90 2.81 -14.84
CA ALA A 99 20.55 1.74 -15.78
C ALA A 99 20.47 0.34 -15.14
N TYR A 100 21.13 0.12 -14.00
CA TYR A 100 21.13 -1.12 -13.23
C TYR A 100 21.24 -0.81 -11.73
N TYR A 101 20.96 -1.79 -10.88
CA TYR A 101 21.02 -1.64 -9.42
C TYR A 101 22.41 -1.21 -8.95
N ARG A 102 22.45 -0.27 -8.01
CA ARG A 102 23.66 0.17 -7.31
C ARG A 102 23.35 0.20 -5.81
N PRO A 103 24.17 -0.44 -4.95
CA PRO A 103 23.91 -0.51 -3.50
C PRO A 103 23.67 0.85 -2.84
N ASP A 104 24.47 1.85 -3.19
CA ASP A 104 24.39 3.18 -2.59
C ASP A 104 23.19 3.99 -3.07
N THR A 105 22.60 3.63 -4.21
CA THR A 105 21.49 4.38 -4.79
C THR A 105 20.13 3.99 -4.19
N VAL A 106 19.93 2.73 -3.79
CA VAL A 106 18.62 2.17 -3.41
C VAL A 106 18.67 1.52 -2.03
N HIS A 107 17.85 2.01 -1.10
CA HIS A 107 17.65 1.42 0.22
C HIS A 107 16.36 0.62 0.19
N ALA A 108 16.44 -0.68 0.45
CA ALA A 108 15.27 -1.54 0.55
C ALA A 108 15.08 -2.02 1.98
N GLN A 109 13.91 -1.78 2.55
CA GLN A 109 13.56 -2.24 3.87
C GLN A 109 12.13 -2.78 3.92
N SER A 110 11.91 -3.83 4.70
CA SER A 110 10.57 -4.32 5.01
C SER A 110 10.41 -4.49 6.52
N THR A 111 9.17 -4.71 6.95
CA THR A 111 8.96 -5.35 8.27
C THR A 111 9.56 -6.76 8.25
N GLU A 112 9.79 -7.37 9.42
CA GLU A 112 10.31 -8.75 9.51
C GLU A 112 9.30 -9.84 9.12
N SER A 113 8.11 -9.47 8.62
CA SER A 113 7.12 -10.43 8.15
C SER A 113 7.55 -11.10 6.84
N SER A 114 7.43 -12.43 6.75
CA SER A 114 7.80 -13.19 5.54
C SER A 114 7.11 -12.67 4.28
N ARG A 115 5.83 -12.29 4.37
CA ARG A 115 5.05 -11.74 3.24
C ARG A 115 5.53 -10.37 2.79
N THR A 116 6.05 -9.51 3.67
CA THR A 116 6.57 -8.19 3.27
C THR A 116 7.96 -8.32 2.67
N MET A 117 8.82 -9.17 3.24
CA MET A 117 10.13 -9.51 2.65
C MET A 117 9.98 -10.10 1.24
N ALA A 118 9.15 -11.12 1.08
CA ALA A 118 8.89 -11.73 -0.23
C ALA A 118 8.26 -10.72 -1.20
N SER A 119 7.38 -9.83 -0.71
CA SER A 119 6.78 -8.82 -1.57
C SER A 119 7.81 -7.83 -2.11
N LEU A 120 8.71 -7.37 -1.25
CA LEU A 120 9.78 -6.45 -1.62
C LEU A 120 10.76 -7.09 -2.60
N GLN A 121 11.09 -8.37 -2.43
CA GLN A 121 11.89 -9.12 -3.41
C GLN A 121 11.24 -9.12 -4.80
N MET A 122 9.92 -9.33 -4.88
CA MET A 122 9.21 -9.34 -6.17
C MET A 122 9.20 -7.97 -6.84
N VAL A 123 8.98 -6.89 -6.08
CA VAL A 123 9.05 -5.52 -6.61
C VAL A 123 10.47 -5.21 -7.10
N LEU A 124 11.49 -5.53 -6.32
CA LEU A 124 12.89 -5.29 -6.68
C LEU A 124 13.33 -6.11 -7.92
N ALA A 125 12.85 -7.35 -8.05
CA ALA A 125 13.09 -8.16 -9.24
C ALA A 125 12.48 -7.53 -10.51
N GLY A 126 11.32 -6.88 -10.39
CA GLY A 126 10.72 -6.11 -11.49
C GLY A 126 11.43 -4.79 -11.76
N MET A 127 11.98 -4.15 -10.72
CA MET A 127 12.67 -2.87 -10.83
C MET A 127 14.07 -2.98 -11.44
N PHE A 128 14.81 -4.03 -11.09
CA PHE A 128 16.24 -4.16 -11.39
C PHE A 128 16.60 -5.53 -12.00
N PRO A 129 16.03 -5.89 -13.17
CA PRO A 129 16.49 -7.08 -13.89
C PRO A 129 17.97 -6.93 -14.27
N PRO A 130 18.85 -7.91 -13.97
CA PRO A 130 20.27 -7.81 -14.29
C PRO A 130 20.63 -8.12 -15.74
N GLU A 131 19.73 -8.74 -16.52
CA GLU A 131 19.98 -9.13 -17.91
C GLU A 131 20.53 -7.97 -18.76
N ASN A 132 21.61 -8.22 -19.51
CA ASN A 132 22.30 -7.24 -20.34
C ASN A 132 22.88 -6.04 -19.56
N THR A 133 23.20 -6.21 -18.28
CA THR A 133 23.87 -5.20 -17.45
C THR A 133 25.16 -5.76 -16.84
N PRO A 134 26.06 -4.90 -16.31
CA PRO A 134 27.22 -5.38 -15.54
C PRO A 134 26.88 -6.20 -14.29
N MET A 135 25.61 -6.19 -13.85
CA MET A 135 25.13 -6.98 -12.71
C MET A 135 24.65 -8.39 -13.12
N GLU A 136 24.73 -8.75 -14.40
CA GLU A 136 24.33 -10.06 -14.91
C GLU A 136 25.29 -11.16 -14.48
N TRP A 137 24.94 -11.87 -13.41
CA TRP A 137 25.74 -12.97 -12.88
C TRP A 137 25.35 -14.34 -13.47
N ASN A 138 24.16 -14.47 -14.08
CA ASN A 138 23.65 -15.73 -14.62
C ASN A 138 22.76 -15.53 -15.86
N LYS A 139 23.18 -16.07 -17.01
CA LYS A 139 22.46 -15.97 -18.30
C LYS A 139 21.13 -16.73 -18.35
N LYS A 140 20.87 -17.65 -17.41
CA LYS A 140 19.64 -18.45 -17.35
C LYS A 140 18.66 -17.94 -16.30
N LEU A 141 19.03 -16.91 -15.53
CA LEU A 141 18.22 -16.38 -14.43
C LEU A 141 18.30 -14.85 -14.41
N ASN A 142 17.26 -14.19 -14.92
CA ASN A 142 17.13 -12.73 -14.91
C ASN A 142 16.68 -12.20 -13.53
N TRP A 143 17.51 -12.46 -12.52
CA TRP A 143 17.31 -12.03 -11.13
C TRP A 143 18.65 -11.79 -10.46
N GLN A 144 18.72 -10.83 -9.54
CA GLN A 144 19.89 -10.58 -8.70
C GLN A 144 19.46 -10.38 -7.25
N PRO A 145 20.29 -10.76 -6.27
CA PRO A 145 20.03 -10.47 -4.87
C PRO A 145 20.19 -8.96 -4.62
N ILE A 146 19.17 -8.36 -3.99
CA ILE A 146 19.23 -6.99 -3.47
C ILE A 146 19.00 -7.07 -1.96
N PRO A 147 19.91 -6.53 -1.12
CA PRO A 147 19.76 -6.57 0.33
C PRO A 147 18.46 -5.92 0.79
N ILE A 148 17.75 -6.59 1.69
CA ILE A 148 16.57 -6.07 2.38
C ILE A 148 16.92 -5.94 3.86
N VAL A 149 16.80 -4.73 4.38
CA VAL A 149 16.91 -4.45 5.80
C VAL A 149 15.58 -4.79 6.47
N THR A 150 15.63 -5.33 7.67
CA THR A 150 14.45 -5.56 8.51
C THR A 150 14.70 -5.05 9.91
N GLU A 151 13.63 -4.60 10.57
CA GLU A 151 13.65 -4.27 11.99
C GLU A 151 12.74 -5.27 12.74
N PRO A 152 13.15 -5.74 13.93
CA PRO A 152 12.30 -6.62 14.74
C PRO A 152 10.96 -5.97 15.10
N GLU A 153 9.86 -6.74 15.08
CA GLU A 153 8.49 -6.28 15.37
C GLU A 153 8.39 -5.60 16.73
N LYS A 154 9.16 -6.10 17.71
CA LYS A 154 9.23 -5.56 19.07
C LYS A 154 9.83 -4.14 19.16
N THR A 155 10.51 -3.66 18.12
CA THR A 155 11.13 -2.33 18.08
C THR A 155 10.67 -1.49 16.89
N ASP A 156 10.05 -2.09 15.87
CA ASP A 156 9.66 -1.43 14.63
C ASP A 156 8.42 -0.52 14.83
N LEU A 157 8.70 0.71 15.26
CA LEU A 157 7.73 1.79 15.44
C LEU A 157 7.22 2.37 14.11
N ARG A 158 7.91 2.11 12.99
CA ARG A 158 7.74 2.88 11.75
C ARG A 158 6.96 2.12 10.69
N LEU A 159 7.36 0.90 10.38
CA LEU A 159 6.76 0.07 9.33
C LEU A 159 5.80 -0.95 9.93
N ARG A 160 6.17 -1.60 11.04
CA ARG A 160 5.33 -2.63 11.66
C ARG A 160 4.24 -2.05 12.55
N GLN A 161 4.58 -1.03 13.35
CA GLN A 161 3.66 -0.26 14.19
C GLN A 161 2.87 -1.09 15.22
N LYS A 162 3.44 -2.22 15.68
CA LYS A 162 2.85 -3.11 16.70
C LYS A 162 3.66 -3.20 18.00
N VAL A 163 4.62 -2.31 18.22
CA VAL A 163 5.26 -2.17 19.54
C VAL A 163 4.15 -1.86 20.57
N PRO A 164 4.08 -2.60 21.70
CA PRO A 164 3.03 -2.41 22.68
C PRO A 164 3.02 -1.00 23.27
N CYS A 165 1.83 -0.40 23.34
CA CYS A 165 1.64 0.95 23.86
C CYS A 165 0.31 1.05 24.61
N PRO A 166 0.31 0.90 25.95
CA PRO A 166 -0.91 0.99 26.76
C PRO A 166 -1.73 2.24 26.50
N ARG A 167 -1.06 3.41 26.38
CA ARG A 167 -1.74 4.66 26.04
C ARG A 167 -2.48 4.62 24.71
N TYR A 168 -1.89 3.99 23.68
CA TYR A 168 -2.55 3.88 22.38
C TYR A 168 -3.81 3.00 22.46
N TYR A 169 -3.74 1.87 23.18
CA TYR A 169 -4.91 1.01 23.36
C TYR A 169 -6.05 1.73 24.08
N GLU A 170 -5.74 2.52 25.11
CA GLU A 170 -6.72 3.39 25.75
C GLU A 170 -7.28 4.46 24.80
N ALA A 171 -6.45 5.06 23.96
CA ALA A 171 -6.91 6.06 23.00
C ALA A 171 -7.88 5.46 21.96
N VAL A 172 -7.64 4.22 21.50
CA VAL A 172 -8.60 3.51 20.63
C VAL A 172 -9.91 3.26 21.39
N TRP A 173 -9.82 2.82 22.64
CA TRP A 173 -11.00 2.60 23.49
C TRP A 173 -11.79 3.91 23.70
N GLU A 174 -11.12 5.02 23.99
CA GLU A 174 -11.71 6.35 24.14
C GLU A 174 -12.48 6.75 22.86
N VAL A 175 -11.87 6.55 21.68
CA VAL A 175 -12.52 6.82 20.38
C VAL A 175 -13.76 5.96 20.19
N MET A 176 -13.71 4.67 20.54
CA MET A 176 -14.87 3.76 20.43
C MET A 176 -16.05 4.18 21.30
N HIS A 177 -15.81 4.96 22.35
CA HIS A 177 -16.83 5.46 23.28
C HIS A 177 -17.19 6.94 23.06
N THR A 178 -16.72 7.57 21.97
CA THR A 178 -17.20 8.90 21.58
C THR A 178 -18.64 8.83 21.05
N PRO A 179 -19.47 9.88 21.24
CA PRO A 179 -20.87 9.85 20.84
C PRO A 179 -21.11 9.52 19.36
N GLU A 180 -20.27 10.04 18.46
CA GLU A 180 -20.36 9.77 17.03
C GLU A 180 -20.10 8.30 16.70
N VAL A 181 -19.06 7.72 17.30
CA VAL A 181 -18.66 6.35 17.04
C VAL A 181 -19.66 5.37 17.65
N VAL A 182 -20.13 5.63 18.87
CA VAL A 182 -21.21 4.85 19.50
C VAL A 182 -22.47 4.88 18.64
N ALA A 183 -22.91 6.05 18.20
CA ALA A 183 -24.10 6.17 17.35
C ALA A 183 -23.97 5.41 16.02
N LEU A 184 -22.77 5.42 15.40
CA LEU A 184 -22.54 4.61 14.19
C LEU A 184 -22.62 3.11 14.48
N HIS A 185 -22.04 2.64 15.58
CA HIS A 185 -22.10 1.23 15.97
C HIS A 185 -23.53 0.81 16.32
N GLU A 186 -24.29 1.63 17.05
CA GLU A 186 -25.71 1.37 17.35
C GLU A 186 -26.56 1.29 16.08
N ALA A 187 -26.34 2.20 15.12
CA ALA A 187 -27.02 2.17 13.83
C ALA A 187 -26.69 0.92 12.99
N ASN A 188 -25.57 0.25 13.28
CA ASN A 188 -25.15 -0.99 12.63
C ASN A 188 -25.24 -2.22 13.55
N ALA A 189 -25.92 -2.12 14.69
CA ALA A 189 -25.97 -3.18 15.70
C ALA A 189 -26.58 -4.48 15.15
N GLN A 190 -27.57 -4.38 14.26
CA GLN A 190 -28.18 -5.54 13.63
C GLN A 190 -27.19 -6.31 12.74
N LEU A 191 -26.41 -5.61 11.92
CA LEU A 191 -25.36 -6.22 11.10
C LEU A 191 -24.32 -6.91 11.98
N MET A 192 -23.85 -6.25 13.04
CA MET A 192 -22.86 -6.82 13.94
C MET A 192 -23.38 -8.04 14.68
N LYS A 193 -24.65 -8.03 15.11
CA LYS A 193 -25.32 -9.19 15.72
C LYS A 193 -25.40 -10.37 14.75
N GLU A 194 -25.83 -10.13 13.52
CA GLU A 194 -25.90 -11.18 12.49
C GLU A 194 -24.51 -11.78 12.21
N LEU A 195 -23.48 -10.93 12.08
CA LEU A 195 -22.10 -11.39 11.91
C LEU A 195 -21.61 -12.20 13.12
N HIS A 196 -21.96 -11.81 14.36
CA HIS A 196 -21.66 -12.59 15.55
C HIS A 196 -22.27 -14.00 15.48
N GLU A 197 -23.55 -14.11 15.14
CA GLU A 197 -24.26 -15.39 15.03
C GLU A 197 -23.68 -16.27 13.92
N LEU A 198 -23.38 -15.68 12.74
CA LEU A 198 -22.89 -16.39 11.56
C LEU A 198 -21.43 -16.85 11.71
N THR A 199 -20.58 -16.04 12.32
CA THR A 199 -19.12 -16.29 12.39
C THR A 199 -18.67 -16.90 13.71
N GLY A 200 -19.45 -16.74 14.78
CA GLY A 200 -19.05 -17.11 16.14
C GLY A 200 -18.07 -16.15 16.80
N PHE A 201 -17.64 -15.07 16.12
CA PHE A 201 -16.82 -14.03 16.73
C PHE A 201 -17.64 -13.09 17.60
N ASN A 202 -17.04 -12.53 18.66
CA ASN A 202 -17.66 -11.42 19.38
C ASN A 202 -17.54 -10.12 18.56
N VAL A 203 -18.59 -9.79 17.79
CA VAL A 203 -18.60 -8.61 16.90
C VAL A 203 -19.20 -7.41 17.60
N THR A 204 -18.38 -6.73 18.42
CA THR A 204 -18.78 -5.49 19.13
C THR A 204 -18.41 -4.20 18.39
N TYR A 205 -17.22 -4.16 17.77
CA TYR A 205 -16.66 -2.97 17.14
C TYR A 205 -16.38 -3.20 15.66
N SER A 206 -16.23 -2.09 14.92
CA SER A 206 -15.84 -2.08 13.51
C SER A 206 -14.61 -2.95 13.20
N HIS A 207 -13.62 -2.98 14.11
CA HIS A 207 -12.42 -3.83 14.00
C HIS A 207 -12.73 -5.31 13.80
N HIS A 208 -13.74 -5.85 14.50
CA HIS A 208 -14.13 -7.26 14.33
C HIS A 208 -14.77 -7.53 12.96
N VAL A 209 -15.53 -6.55 12.44
CA VAL A 209 -16.07 -6.62 11.08
C VAL A 209 -14.93 -6.58 10.06
N THR A 210 -13.89 -5.78 10.31
CA THR A 210 -12.67 -5.74 9.50
C THR A 210 -11.95 -7.08 9.48
N ASP A 211 -11.80 -7.77 10.62
CA ASP A 211 -11.18 -9.11 10.69
C ASP A 211 -11.92 -10.14 9.84
N ILE A 212 -13.26 -10.18 9.95
CA ILE A 212 -14.09 -11.07 9.12
C ILE A 212 -13.96 -10.70 7.64
N TYR A 213 -14.02 -9.40 7.32
CA TYR A 213 -13.90 -8.91 5.94
C TYR A 213 -12.56 -9.30 5.32
N ILE A 214 -11.46 -9.12 6.04
CA ILE A 214 -10.11 -9.47 5.56
C ILE A 214 -9.98 -10.98 5.40
N SER A 215 -10.54 -11.78 6.31
CA SER A 215 -10.54 -13.24 6.21
C SER A 215 -11.22 -13.70 4.91
N LEU A 216 -12.45 -13.24 4.66
CA LEU A 216 -13.20 -13.54 3.42
C LEU A 216 -12.47 -13.03 2.17
N GLN A 217 -11.92 -11.81 2.21
CA GLN A 217 -11.16 -11.24 1.10
C GLN A 217 -9.92 -12.08 0.75
N THR A 218 -9.23 -12.60 1.76
CA THR A 218 -7.98 -13.35 1.57
C THR A 218 -8.21 -14.79 1.15
N GLN A 219 -9.32 -15.40 1.59
CA GLN A 219 -9.82 -16.68 1.06
C GLN A 219 -10.16 -16.56 -0.43
N LEU A 220 -10.91 -15.51 -0.81
CA LEU A 220 -11.25 -15.25 -2.21
C LEU A 220 -9.99 -15.00 -3.06
N ALA A 221 -9.03 -14.24 -2.54
CA ALA A 221 -7.76 -13.98 -3.23
C ALA A 221 -6.87 -15.23 -3.36
N TYR A 222 -7.01 -16.20 -2.47
CA TYR A 222 -6.34 -17.51 -2.57
C TYR A 222 -7.04 -18.44 -3.57
N GLY A 223 -8.32 -18.21 -3.85
CA GLY A 223 -9.12 -18.97 -4.84
C GLY A 223 -10.24 -19.81 -4.24
N LEU A 224 -10.56 -19.62 -2.95
CA LEU A 224 -11.70 -20.26 -2.31
C LEU A 224 -12.98 -19.47 -2.57
N GLU A 225 -14.11 -20.16 -2.52
CA GLU A 225 -15.42 -19.51 -2.54
C GLU A 225 -15.76 -18.99 -1.14
N VAL A 226 -16.38 -17.81 -1.06
CA VAL A 226 -16.93 -17.32 0.22
C VAL A 226 -18.12 -18.19 0.65
N PRO A 227 -18.36 -18.40 1.95
CA PRO A 227 -19.50 -19.18 2.43
C PRO A 227 -20.84 -18.60 1.93
N GLU A 228 -21.88 -19.44 1.84
CA GLU A 228 -23.18 -19.03 1.27
C GLU A 228 -23.75 -17.78 1.97
N TRP A 229 -23.70 -17.75 3.30
CA TRP A 229 -24.16 -16.59 4.07
C TRP A 229 -23.43 -15.32 3.66
N ALA A 230 -22.12 -15.39 3.37
CA ALA A 230 -21.30 -14.22 3.11
C ALA A 230 -21.68 -13.51 1.80
N LYS A 231 -22.35 -14.18 0.86
CA LYS A 231 -22.79 -13.55 -0.40
C LYS A 231 -23.76 -12.38 -0.17
N ASP A 232 -24.55 -12.43 0.90
CA ASP A 232 -25.50 -11.38 1.25
C ASP A 232 -24.86 -10.20 1.99
N TYR A 233 -23.61 -10.32 2.44
CA TYR A 233 -22.95 -9.35 3.32
C TYR A 233 -21.64 -8.81 2.72
N PHE A 234 -20.79 -9.70 2.23
CA PHE A 234 -19.48 -9.40 1.69
C PHE A 234 -19.56 -9.14 0.17
N PRO A 235 -18.90 -8.10 -0.34
CA PRO A 235 -18.19 -7.07 0.41
C PRO A 235 -19.10 -5.89 0.82
N GLU A 236 -20.23 -5.68 0.15
CA GLU A 236 -20.93 -4.39 0.13
C GLU A 236 -21.52 -3.95 1.48
N LYS A 237 -22.20 -4.84 2.23
CA LYS A 237 -22.81 -4.47 3.52
C LYS A 237 -21.77 -4.32 4.63
N MET A 238 -20.69 -5.09 4.56
CA MET A 238 -19.62 -5.05 5.57
C MET A 238 -18.66 -3.88 5.38
N ARG A 239 -18.40 -3.48 4.13
CA ARG A 239 -17.36 -2.50 3.79
C ARG A 239 -17.49 -1.15 4.53
N PRO A 240 -18.68 -0.52 4.64
CA PRO A 240 -18.80 0.76 5.32
C PRO A 240 -18.26 0.73 6.75
N LEU A 241 -18.51 -0.37 7.49
CA LEU A 241 -18.03 -0.52 8.85
C LEU A 241 -16.58 -1.04 8.89
N ALA A 242 -16.21 -2.00 8.05
CA ALA A 242 -14.83 -2.51 7.97
C ALA A 242 -13.79 -1.42 7.64
N THR A 243 -14.17 -0.43 6.83
CA THR A 243 -13.26 0.69 6.51
C THR A 243 -13.04 1.65 7.67
N LYS A 244 -13.94 1.69 8.65
CA LYS A 244 -13.87 2.64 9.76
C LYS A 244 -12.77 2.32 10.76
N SER A 245 -12.40 1.05 10.95
CA SER A 245 -11.31 0.69 11.85
C SER A 245 -9.99 1.39 11.48
N TYR A 246 -9.68 1.52 10.18
CA TYR A 246 -8.52 2.28 9.69
C TYR A 246 -8.58 3.77 9.99
N THR A 247 -9.78 4.36 10.06
CA THR A 247 -9.96 5.76 10.48
C THR A 247 -9.82 5.89 11.99
N TYR A 248 -10.39 4.95 12.75
CA TYR A 248 -10.37 4.99 14.20
C TYR A 248 -8.98 4.76 14.80
N ASP A 249 -8.16 3.91 14.17
CA ASP A 249 -6.77 3.65 14.58
C ASP A 249 -5.84 4.87 14.43
N ALA A 250 -6.29 5.93 13.75
CA ALA A 250 -5.55 7.17 13.59
C ALA A 250 -6.47 8.40 13.74
N TYR A 251 -7.42 8.33 14.68
CA TYR A 251 -8.49 9.31 14.81
C TYR A 251 -8.01 10.67 15.33
N THR A 252 -7.17 10.66 16.36
CA THR A 252 -6.66 11.87 17.03
C THR A 252 -5.21 12.14 16.67
N ASP A 253 -4.75 13.38 16.85
CA ASP A 253 -3.34 13.74 16.64
C ASP A 253 -2.39 12.91 17.51
N GLU A 254 -2.80 12.55 18.73
CA GLU A 254 -2.05 11.66 19.61
C GLU A 254 -1.89 10.25 19.01
N MET A 255 -2.96 9.69 18.44
CA MET A 255 -2.91 8.38 17.79
C MET A 255 -2.08 8.42 16.50
N LYS A 256 -2.26 9.47 15.68
CA LYS A 256 -1.44 9.71 14.48
C LYS A 256 0.04 9.82 14.86
N LYS A 257 0.37 10.51 15.96
CA LYS A 257 1.73 10.63 16.51
C LYS A 257 2.34 9.27 16.89
N LEU A 258 1.57 8.45 17.61
CA LEU A 258 2.00 7.11 18.06
C LEU A 258 2.08 6.07 16.92
N LYS A 259 1.56 6.39 15.72
CA LYS A 259 1.54 5.50 14.54
C LYS A 259 2.26 6.12 13.34
N GLY A 260 1.53 6.82 12.46
CA GLY A 260 2.06 7.39 11.22
C GLY A 260 3.19 8.40 11.44
N GLY A 261 3.19 9.08 12.59
CA GLY A 261 4.16 10.10 12.98
C GLY A 261 5.62 9.65 12.93
N TYR A 262 5.91 8.43 13.36
CA TYR A 262 7.27 7.87 13.33
C TYR A 262 7.80 7.69 11.89
N PHE A 263 6.92 7.34 10.95
CA PHE A 263 7.31 7.28 9.53
C PHE A 263 7.55 8.68 8.96
N LEU A 264 6.67 9.64 9.27
CA LEU A 264 6.84 11.02 8.81
C LEU A 264 8.11 11.66 9.37
N ALA A 265 8.46 11.42 10.64
CA ALA A 265 9.69 11.91 11.23
C ALA A 265 10.95 11.40 10.50
N ASP A 266 10.99 10.11 10.17
CA ASP A 266 12.09 9.51 9.40
C ASP A 266 12.12 10.02 7.95
N LEU A 267 10.96 10.14 7.30
CA LEU A 267 10.83 10.75 5.98
C LEU A 267 11.42 12.16 5.99
N TYR A 268 10.99 13.04 6.90
CA TYR A 268 11.45 14.42 6.96
C TYR A 268 12.94 14.52 7.26
N LYS A 269 13.46 13.66 8.13
CA LYS A 269 14.91 13.53 8.36
C LYS A 269 15.66 13.20 7.07
N GLN A 270 15.15 12.26 6.26
CA GLN A 270 15.76 11.90 4.96
C GLN A 270 15.70 13.05 3.95
N LEU A 271 14.56 13.74 3.87
CA LEU A 271 14.38 14.90 2.99
C LEU A 271 15.35 16.03 3.38
N GLN A 272 15.40 16.40 4.65
CA GLN A 272 16.27 17.45 5.17
C GLN A 272 17.74 17.09 4.97
N ALA A 273 18.15 15.85 5.26
CA ALA A 273 19.51 15.39 5.01
C ALA A 273 19.86 15.43 3.52
N LYS A 274 18.92 15.14 2.61
CA LYS A 274 19.15 15.28 1.16
C LYS A 274 19.38 16.74 0.77
N ILE A 275 18.53 17.64 1.26
CA ILE A 275 18.59 19.09 0.99
C ILE A 275 19.91 19.67 1.50
N ALA A 276 20.36 19.24 2.67
CA ALA A 276 21.62 19.69 3.29
C ALA A 276 22.88 19.03 2.68
N GLY A 277 22.74 18.04 1.80
CA GLY A 277 23.89 17.27 1.26
C GLY A 277 24.51 16.30 2.26
N GLU A 278 23.80 15.98 3.34
CA GLU A 278 24.25 15.14 4.45
C GLU A 278 23.75 13.70 4.37
N LEU A 279 22.81 13.41 3.46
CA LEU A 279 22.26 12.07 3.27
C LEU A 279 23.38 11.07 2.98
N LYS A 280 23.37 9.94 3.69
CA LYS A 280 24.33 8.84 3.49
C LYS A 280 23.63 7.55 3.04
N PRO A 281 24.13 6.88 2.00
CA PRO A 281 25.16 7.32 1.06
C PRO A 281 24.76 8.58 0.27
N ALA A 282 25.72 9.39 -0.19
CA ALA A 282 25.45 10.65 -0.89
C ALA A 282 24.64 10.44 -2.19
N ASP A 283 24.89 9.31 -2.86
CA ASP A 283 24.23 8.91 -4.10
C ASP A 283 22.84 8.29 -3.88
N ARG A 284 22.34 8.25 -2.64
CA ARG A 284 21.00 7.74 -2.35
C ARG A 284 19.95 8.55 -3.11
N LYS A 285 19.15 7.82 -3.89
CA LYS A 285 18.04 8.35 -4.70
C LYS A 285 16.70 7.71 -4.36
N PHE A 286 16.70 6.51 -3.80
CA PHE A 286 15.47 5.75 -3.62
C PHE A 286 15.45 5.04 -2.27
N PHE A 287 14.42 5.30 -1.48
CA PHE A 287 14.04 4.50 -0.33
C PHE A 287 12.77 3.72 -0.70
N ILE A 288 12.78 2.40 -0.52
CA ILE A 288 11.60 1.57 -0.75
C ILE A 288 11.29 0.72 0.48
N TYR A 289 10.06 0.87 0.95
CA TYR A 289 9.55 0.29 2.19
C TYR A 289 8.35 -0.61 1.90
N CYS A 290 8.42 -1.88 2.31
CA CYS A 290 7.28 -2.79 2.29
C CYS A 290 6.70 -3.00 3.70
N ALA A 291 5.41 -2.72 3.86
CA ALA A 291 4.73 -2.77 5.13
C ALA A 291 3.29 -3.32 4.98
N HIS A 292 2.35 -2.76 5.73
CA HIS A 292 1.00 -3.28 5.91
C HIS A 292 -0.07 -2.25 5.52
N ASP A 293 -1.31 -2.71 5.48
CA ASP A 293 -2.49 -1.87 5.23
C ASP A 293 -2.63 -0.77 6.28
N TRP A 294 -2.52 -1.11 7.57
CA TRP A 294 -2.54 -0.09 8.64
C TRP A 294 -1.41 0.92 8.49
N THR A 295 -0.21 0.51 8.06
CA THR A 295 0.91 1.45 7.86
C THR A 295 0.57 2.49 6.80
N VAL A 296 0.00 2.06 5.67
CA VAL A 296 -0.44 2.96 4.59
C VAL A 296 -1.53 3.91 5.10
N ALA A 297 -2.56 3.38 5.79
CA ALA A 297 -3.64 4.19 6.33
C ALA A 297 -3.12 5.20 7.36
N ASN A 298 -2.32 4.76 8.34
CA ASN A 298 -1.77 5.59 9.41
C ASN A 298 -0.89 6.73 8.89
N VAL A 299 -0.06 6.47 7.88
CA VAL A 299 0.80 7.50 7.26
C VAL A 299 -0.05 8.55 6.53
N LEU A 300 -1.05 8.12 5.76
CA LEU A 300 -1.94 9.06 5.06
C LEU A 300 -2.88 9.80 6.03
N SER A 301 -3.29 9.18 7.13
CA SER A 301 -4.08 9.81 8.20
C SER A 301 -3.27 10.86 8.96
N ALA A 302 -1.97 10.61 9.20
CA ALA A 302 -1.08 11.60 9.80
C ALA A 302 -0.84 12.82 8.90
N LEU A 303 -1.05 12.69 7.59
CA LEU A 303 -1.00 13.77 6.62
C LEU A 303 -2.38 14.40 6.32
N ASP A 304 -3.44 13.95 7.01
CA ASP A 304 -4.83 14.35 6.79
C ASP A 304 -5.31 14.19 5.33
N VAL A 305 -4.81 13.15 4.64
CA VAL A 305 -5.17 12.82 3.25
C VAL A 305 -5.71 11.40 3.08
N TRP A 306 -5.90 10.66 4.17
CA TRP A 306 -6.58 9.37 4.15
C TRP A 306 -8.09 9.55 3.95
N GLY A 307 -8.62 8.97 2.88
CA GLY A 307 -10.07 8.80 2.72
C GLY A 307 -10.51 7.46 3.30
N THR A 308 -11.70 7.41 3.95
CA THR A 308 -12.31 6.18 4.46
C THR A 308 -12.52 5.16 3.33
N GLN A 309 -11.60 4.21 3.22
CA GLN A 309 -11.59 3.16 2.20
C GLN A 309 -10.82 1.94 2.72
N MET A 310 -10.96 0.79 2.06
CA MET A 310 -10.08 -0.34 2.34
C MET A 310 -8.73 -0.09 1.64
N PRO A 311 -7.59 -0.17 2.34
CA PRO A 311 -6.31 -0.28 1.66
C PRO A 311 -6.32 -1.58 0.85
N ARG A 312 -6.15 -1.53 -0.47
CA ARG A 312 -6.04 -2.74 -1.31
C ARG A 312 -4.69 -3.40 -1.07
N PHE A 313 -4.56 -4.69 -1.41
CA PHE A 313 -3.23 -5.26 -1.54
C PHE A 313 -2.39 -4.46 -2.53
N SER A 314 -1.09 -4.36 -2.22
CA SER A 314 -0.14 -3.60 -3.03
C SER A 314 -0.42 -2.10 -3.16
N ALA A 315 -1.30 -1.53 -2.32
CA ALA A 315 -1.49 -0.08 -2.23
C ALA A 315 -0.15 0.62 -1.94
N LEU A 316 0.07 1.77 -2.57
CA LEU A 316 1.38 2.40 -2.68
C LEU A 316 1.29 3.92 -2.48
N ILE A 317 2.25 4.46 -1.72
CA ILE A 317 2.49 5.89 -1.54
C ILE A 317 3.89 6.20 -2.08
N ALA A 318 4.00 7.23 -2.92
CA ALA A 318 5.28 7.78 -3.35
C ALA A 318 5.41 9.23 -2.90
N PHE A 319 6.47 9.51 -2.16
CA PHE A 319 6.90 10.86 -1.80
C PHE A 319 8.06 11.23 -2.73
N GLU A 320 7.83 12.21 -3.60
CA GLU A 320 8.81 12.67 -4.58
C GLU A 320 9.32 14.06 -4.17
N LEU A 321 10.60 14.15 -3.81
CA LEU A 321 11.28 15.42 -3.52
C LEU A 321 11.78 16.02 -4.82
N HIS A 322 11.34 17.23 -5.12
CA HIS A 322 11.74 17.99 -6.30
C HIS A 322 12.46 19.26 -5.91
N LYS A 323 13.31 19.77 -6.81
CA LYS A 323 13.94 21.09 -6.71
C LYS A 323 13.54 21.94 -7.91
N ARG A 324 12.99 23.13 -7.66
CA ARG A 324 12.67 24.11 -8.71
C ARG A 324 13.95 24.63 -9.37
N LYS A 325 13.97 24.73 -10.70
CA LYS A 325 15.16 25.19 -11.45
C LYS A 325 15.34 26.70 -11.37
N ASP A 326 14.25 27.45 -11.28
CA ASP A 326 14.22 28.91 -11.23
C ASP A 326 14.53 29.48 -9.84
N THR A 327 13.94 28.92 -8.78
CA THR A 327 14.10 29.41 -7.41
C THR A 327 15.09 28.59 -6.57
N GLY A 328 15.37 27.35 -6.96
CA GLY A 328 16.13 26.40 -6.15
C GLY A 328 15.36 25.84 -4.94
N GLU A 329 14.08 26.19 -4.77
CA GLU A 329 13.22 25.72 -3.68
C GLU A 329 12.94 24.21 -3.80
N TYR A 330 12.91 23.53 -2.65
CA TYR A 330 12.53 22.12 -2.57
C TYR A 330 11.08 21.94 -2.16
N PHE A 331 10.36 21.08 -2.87
CA PHE A 331 8.97 20.72 -2.59
C PHE A 331 8.74 19.22 -2.72
N VAL A 332 7.66 18.73 -2.12
CA VAL A 332 7.24 17.32 -2.17
C VAL A 332 5.94 17.19 -2.94
N GLU A 333 5.89 16.22 -3.84
CA GLU A 333 4.65 15.69 -4.41
C GLU A 333 4.35 14.32 -3.77
N ILE A 334 3.09 14.11 -3.38
CA ILE A 334 2.66 12.87 -2.71
C ILE A 334 1.65 12.16 -3.61
N TYR A 335 2.02 10.98 -4.10
CA TYR A 335 1.14 10.16 -4.93
C TYR A 335 0.61 8.98 -4.13
N PHE A 336 -0.68 8.69 -4.26
CA PHE A 336 -1.30 7.49 -3.70
C PHE A 336 -2.00 6.68 -4.77
N GLN A 337 -1.68 5.39 -4.82
CA GLN A 337 -2.26 4.42 -5.73
C GLN A 337 -2.85 3.28 -4.90
N ASN A 338 -4.18 3.27 -4.75
CA ASN A 338 -4.86 2.16 -4.07
C ASN A 338 -5.12 0.99 -5.02
N ASP A 339 -5.22 1.23 -6.34
CA ASP A 339 -5.44 0.20 -7.35
C ASP A 339 -4.26 0.18 -8.34
N PRO A 340 -3.45 -0.89 -8.40
CA PRO A 340 -2.27 -0.96 -9.25
C PRO A 340 -2.60 -1.02 -10.76
N SER A 341 -3.88 -1.15 -11.11
CA SER A 341 -4.34 -1.03 -12.50
C SER A 341 -4.64 0.42 -12.93
N LYS A 342 -4.67 1.37 -11.99
CA LYS A 342 -4.97 2.78 -12.23
C LYS A 342 -3.75 3.65 -12.00
N GLU A 343 -3.71 4.84 -12.59
CA GLU A 343 -2.62 5.78 -12.34
C GLU A 343 -2.62 6.28 -10.88
N PRO A 344 -1.43 6.54 -10.29
CA PRO A 344 -1.32 7.15 -8.97
C PRO A 344 -1.97 8.53 -8.92
N LYS A 345 -2.76 8.79 -7.88
CA LYS A 345 -3.40 10.09 -7.66
C LYS A 345 -2.47 11.02 -6.91
N LEU A 346 -2.19 12.20 -7.47
CA LEU A 346 -1.50 13.28 -6.76
C LEU A 346 -2.41 13.85 -5.66
N LEU A 347 -1.95 13.74 -4.41
CA LEU A 347 -2.63 14.21 -3.22
C LEU A 347 -2.27 15.66 -2.91
N GLN A 348 -3.15 16.32 -2.16
CA GLN A 348 -2.93 17.65 -1.63
C GLN A 348 -3.12 17.59 -0.12
N VAL A 349 -2.05 17.92 0.62
CA VAL A 349 -2.12 18.03 2.08
C VAL A 349 -2.92 19.30 2.42
N PRO A 350 -3.93 19.23 3.31
CA PRO A 350 -4.69 20.41 3.73
C PRO A 350 -3.77 21.53 4.23
N GLY A 351 -3.99 22.75 3.75
CA GLY A 351 -3.12 23.89 4.07
C GLY A 351 -1.84 23.99 3.24
N CYS A 352 -1.70 23.18 2.18
CA CYS A 352 -0.62 23.25 1.21
C CYS A 352 -1.13 23.04 -0.24
N ASP A 353 -0.32 23.41 -1.23
CA ASP A 353 -0.53 23.03 -2.62
C ASP A 353 -0.04 21.59 -2.88
N LYS A 354 -0.41 21.00 -4.02
CA LYS A 354 0.06 19.67 -4.44
C LYS A 354 1.59 19.57 -4.54
N GLN A 355 2.25 20.68 -4.84
CA GLN A 355 3.70 20.85 -4.79
C GLN A 355 4.05 21.54 -3.48
N CYS A 356 4.08 20.78 -2.38
CA CYS A 356 4.15 21.36 -1.05
C CYS A 356 5.60 21.65 -0.64
N PRO A 357 5.99 22.91 -0.31
CA PRO A 357 7.32 23.20 0.18
C PRO A 357 7.66 22.34 1.41
N VAL A 358 8.88 21.80 1.45
CA VAL A 358 9.28 20.84 2.52
C VAL A 358 9.10 21.44 3.91
N ALA A 359 9.48 22.71 4.09
CA ALA A 359 9.31 23.41 5.37
C ALA A 359 7.84 23.52 5.79
N LYS A 360 6.94 23.79 4.84
CA LYS A 360 5.50 23.89 5.11
C LYS A 360 4.90 22.53 5.46
N LEU A 361 5.32 21.46 4.76
CA LEU A 361 4.86 20.10 5.04
C LEU A 361 5.23 19.65 6.47
N VAL A 362 6.46 19.97 6.91
CA VAL A 362 6.93 19.71 8.29
C VAL A 362 6.11 20.53 9.29
N GLU A 363 5.88 21.81 9.03
CA GLU A 363 5.07 22.69 9.89
C GLU A 363 3.64 22.14 10.09
N LEU A 364 2.99 21.72 9.01
CA LEU A 364 1.64 21.14 9.04
C LEU A 364 1.58 19.82 9.81
N SER A 365 2.68 19.07 9.84
CA SER A 365 2.77 17.78 10.54
C SER A 365 3.16 17.90 12.02
N LYS A 366 3.47 19.10 12.52
CA LYS A 366 4.13 19.27 13.84
C LYS A 366 3.40 18.59 15.02
N ASN A 367 2.07 18.54 15.00
CA ASN A 367 1.27 17.97 16.08
C ASN A 367 1.28 16.44 16.08
N VAL A 368 1.59 15.83 14.94
CA VAL A 368 1.60 14.37 14.74
C VAL A 368 3.02 13.80 14.67
N LEU A 369 4.05 14.60 14.94
CA LEU A 369 5.43 14.10 15.03
C LEU A 369 5.76 13.71 16.49
N PRO A 370 6.49 12.60 16.70
CA PRO A 370 6.99 12.23 18.02
C PRO A 370 7.82 13.35 18.67
N ASP A 371 7.46 13.74 19.88
CA ASP A 371 8.08 14.83 20.64
C ASP A 371 8.64 14.38 22.01
N ALA A 372 8.53 13.08 22.33
CA ALA A 372 9.10 12.45 23.51
C ALA A 372 9.52 10.99 23.21
N PRO A 373 10.33 10.35 24.08
CA PRO A 373 10.60 8.92 24.00
C PRO A 373 9.31 8.10 23.97
N TYR A 374 9.30 7.00 23.21
CA TYR A 374 8.10 6.19 22.99
C TYR A 374 7.51 5.68 24.30
N GLU A 375 8.37 5.23 25.23
CA GLU A 375 7.98 4.72 26.53
C GLU A 375 7.22 5.76 27.37
N GLN A 376 7.57 7.04 27.24
CA GLN A 376 6.91 8.14 27.94
C GLN A 376 5.55 8.45 27.30
N MET A 377 5.46 8.46 25.97
CA MET A 377 4.19 8.67 25.27
C MET A 377 3.23 7.47 25.42
N CYS A 378 3.75 6.30 25.80
CA CYS A 378 2.95 5.08 25.97
C CYS A 378 2.41 4.85 27.38
N VAL A 379 2.63 5.79 28.31
CA VAL A 379 2.07 5.73 29.68
C VAL A 379 0.55 5.91 29.63
N ALA A 380 -0.17 4.88 30.06
CA ALA A 380 -1.62 4.88 30.17
C ALA A 380 -2.14 5.93 31.18
N LYS A 381 -3.33 6.48 30.89
CA LYS A 381 -4.10 7.39 31.74
C LYS A 381 -5.03 6.67 32.71
N GLY A 382 -5.31 5.38 32.50
CA GLY A 382 -6.25 4.60 33.32
C GLY A 382 -7.71 4.83 32.95
N THR A 383 -8.00 5.16 31.69
CA THR A 383 -9.35 5.55 31.20
C THR A 383 -10.16 4.38 30.65
N SER A 384 -9.51 3.26 30.33
CA SER A 384 -10.17 2.05 29.80
C SER A 384 -10.36 0.97 30.86
N ASP A 385 -11.23 0.01 30.56
CA ASP A 385 -11.44 -1.21 31.35
C ASP A 385 -10.39 -2.30 31.08
N GLY A 386 -9.34 -1.99 30.31
CA GLY A 386 -8.31 -2.93 29.87
C GLY A 386 -8.66 -3.67 28.57
N THR A 387 -9.82 -3.42 27.97
CA THR A 387 -10.18 -3.99 26.66
C THR A 387 -9.27 -3.42 25.56
N ILE A 388 -8.59 -4.32 24.84
CA ILE A 388 -7.80 -3.96 23.66
C ILE A 388 -8.65 -4.17 22.41
N ILE A 389 -8.90 -3.09 21.68
CA ILE A 389 -9.69 -3.09 20.45
C ILE A 389 -8.72 -2.97 19.27
N THR A 390 -8.59 -4.02 18.47
CA THR A 390 -7.66 -4.11 17.34
C THR A 390 -8.17 -5.14 16.34
N TYR A 391 -7.66 -5.09 15.11
CA TYR A 391 -7.78 -6.19 14.14
C TYR A 391 -6.38 -6.75 13.82
N HIS A 392 -6.30 -7.94 13.23
CA HIS A 392 -5.06 -8.74 13.16
C HIS A 392 -4.16 -8.48 11.95
#